data_AF-A0A8J3Y459-F1
#
_entry.id   AF-A0A8J3Y459-F1
#
_cell.length_a   1.000
_cell.length_b   1.000
_cell.length_c   1.000
_cell.angle_alpha   90.00
_cell.angle_beta   90.00
_cell.angle_gamma   90.00
#
_symmetry.space_group_name_H-M   'P 1'
#
loop_
_entity.id
_entity.type
_entity.pdbx_description
1 polymer ?
#
loop_
_entity_poly.entity_id
_entity_poly.type
_entity_poly.pdbx_seq_one_letter_code
_entity_poly.pdbx_strand_id
1 'polypeptide(L)'
;MDASRVFRPRTPGGTYRPVMPESVPRGLTARCIAAAGVFIAAVLPGWLLAEQVESWTAQPVLGWLCSSGWTAAAVAVLAPRVSYRRRDAVLGAVPVLGWYLVCVLAWRAALLPLRDWEPRPDELWRARWLPGEEHLGLWRADSRRTPPRRAAPRRTERRTERRPLQRR
;
A
#
# COMPACT_ATOMS: atom_id res chain seq x y z
N MET A 1 10.83 2.94 -33.06
CA MET A 1 10.72 1.72 -32.26
C MET A 1 9.24 1.43 -32.06
N ASP A 2 8.79 0.31 -32.58
CA ASP A 2 7.39 0.01 -32.93
C ASP A 2 6.73 -0.81 -31.80
N ALA A 3 5.77 -0.21 -31.10
CA ALA A 3 5.14 -0.75 -29.88
C ALA A 3 3.86 -1.56 -30.15
N SER A 4 3.72 -2.13 -31.36
CA SER A 4 2.47 -2.71 -31.86
C SER A 4 2.36 -4.24 -31.75
N ARG A 5 3.26 -4.94 -31.05
CA ARG A 5 3.28 -6.42 -31.03
C ARG A 5 3.13 -7.06 -29.65
N VAL A 6 1.99 -6.88 -28.96
CA VAL A 6 1.50 -7.88 -27.98
C VAL A 6 -0.03 -7.87 -27.91
N PHE A 7 -0.71 -8.13 -29.03
CA PHE A 7 -2.12 -8.54 -28.99
C PHE A 7 -2.24 -9.92 -29.62
N ARG A 8 -2.16 -10.97 -28.79
CA ARG A 8 -2.57 -12.33 -29.17
C ARG A 8 -4.01 -12.52 -28.70
N PRO A 9 -5.00 -12.66 -29.60
CA PRO A 9 -6.35 -13.05 -29.20
C PRO A 9 -6.32 -14.50 -28.72
N ARG A 10 -6.76 -14.73 -27.47
CA ARG A 10 -6.78 -16.04 -26.84
C ARG A 10 -8.24 -16.51 -26.76
N THR A 11 -8.60 -17.46 -27.62
CA THR A 11 -9.73 -18.42 -27.57
C THR A 11 -11.16 -17.91 -27.27
N PRO A 12 -12.13 -18.13 -28.17
CA PRO A 12 -13.55 -17.95 -27.88
C PRO A 12 -14.08 -19.17 -27.11
N GLY A 13 -14.66 -18.96 -25.93
CA GLY A 13 -15.26 -20.06 -25.16
C GLY A 13 -15.16 -19.97 -23.64
N GLY A 14 -14.52 -18.94 -23.09
CA GLY A 14 -14.64 -18.62 -21.67
C GLY A 14 -15.92 -17.82 -21.45
N THR A 15 -16.90 -18.38 -20.73
CA THR A 15 -18.02 -17.62 -20.17
C THR A 15 -17.47 -16.39 -19.46
N TYR A 16 -17.64 -15.22 -20.08
CA TYR A 16 -17.38 -13.94 -19.44
C TYR A 16 -18.41 -13.80 -18.32
N ARG A 17 -18.05 -14.20 -17.10
CA ARG A 17 -18.75 -13.72 -15.92
C ARG A 17 -18.31 -12.28 -15.74
N PRO A 18 -19.19 -11.28 -15.97
CA PRO A 18 -18.88 -9.93 -15.52
C PRO A 18 -18.62 -10.03 -14.03
N VAL A 19 -17.38 -9.77 -13.61
CA VAL A 19 -17.09 -9.53 -12.21
C VAL A 19 -17.77 -8.20 -11.91
N MET A 20 -18.99 -8.28 -11.39
CA MET A 20 -19.77 -7.11 -11.02
C MET A 20 -18.88 -6.20 -10.15
N PRO A 21 -18.81 -4.90 -10.44
CA PRO A 21 -18.14 -3.94 -9.57
C PRO A 21 -18.95 -3.83 -8.27
N GLU A 22 -18.73 -4.73 -7.32
CA GLU A 22 -19.43 -4.73 -6.01
C GLU A 22 -19.11 -3.51 -5.14
N SER A 23 -18.23 -2.60 -5.57
CA SER A 23 -17.88 -1.41 -4.80
C SER A 23 -18.44 -0.17 -5.47
N VAL A 24 -19.62 0.25 -5.03
CA VAL A 24 -20.14 1.60 -5.32
C VAL A 24 -19.16 2.62 -4.74
N PRO A 25 -18.75 3.66 -5.49
CA PRO A 25 -17.90 4.71 -4.95
C PRO A 25 -18.56 5.34 -3.71
N ARG A 26 -17.85 5.33 -2.58
CA ARG A 26 -18.35 5.98 -1.36
C ARG A 26 -18.62 7.45 -1.65
N GLY A 27 -19.80 7.94 -1.26
CA GLY A 27 -20.13 9.37 -1.31
C GLY A 27 -19.18 10.21 -0.46
N LEU A 28 -19.08 11.51 -0.76
CA LEU A 28 -18.14 12.43 -0.10
C LEU A 28 -18.25 12.38 1.43
N THR A 29 -19.47 12.33 1.97
CA THR A 29 -19.71 12.26 3.43
C THR A 29 -19.13 11.00 4.05
N ALA A 30 -19.32 9.84 3.43
CA ALA A 30 -18.76 8.59 3.92
C ALA A 30 -17.22 8.60 3.86
N ARG A 31 -16.63 9.29 2.87
CA ARG A 31 -15.17 9.50 2.81
C ARG A 31 -14.68 10.38 3.95
N CYS A 32 -15.36 11.49 4.22
CA CYS A 32 -15.01 12.38 5.32
C CYS A 32 -15.10 11.67 6.67
N ILE A 33 -16.18 10.91 6.92
CA ILE A 33 -16.35 10.15 8.17
C ILE A 33 -15.25 9.10 8.33
N ALA A 34 -14.95 8.33 7.27
CA ALA A 34 -13.89 7.33 7.32
C ALA A 34 -12.51 7.96 7.53
N ALA A 35 -12.20 9.05 6.83
CA ALA A 35 -10.93 9.77 6.98
C ALA A 35 -10.79 10.35 8.39
N ALA A 36 -11.85 10.98 8.92
CA ALA A 36 -11.87 11.50 10.28
C ALA A 36 -11.67 10.38 11.31
N GLY A 37 -12.39 9.26 11.17
CA GLY A 37 -12.23 8.10 12.06
C GLY A 37 -10.81 7.54 12.06
N VAL A 38 -10.18 7.42 10.89
CA VAL A 38 -8.79 6.96 10.78
C VAL A 38 -7.82 7.97 11.41
N PHE A 39 -8.01 9.26 11.18
CA PHE A 39 -7.18 10.31 11.78
C PHE A 39 -7.29 10.30 13.31
N ILE A 40 -8.52 10.27 13.82
CA ILE A 40 -8.83 10.21 15.26
C ILE A 40 -8.14 9.00 15.89
N ALA A 41 -8.28 7.81 15.30
CA ALA A 41 -7.65 6.60 15.80
C ALA A 41 -6.11 6.66 15.74
N ALA A 42 -5.54 7.41 14.80
CA ALA A 42 -4.11 7.56 14.64
C ALA A 42 -3.49 8.63 15.56
N VAL A 43 -4.25 9.63 16.01
CA VAL A 43 -3.73 10.77 16.78
C VAL A 43 -4.16 10.75 18.24
N LEU A 44 -5.44 10.51 18.54
CA LEU A 44 -5.94 10.62 19.92
C LEU A 44 -5.23 9.69 20.91
N PRO A 45 -4.95 8.41 20.60
CA PRO A 45 -4.28 7.55 21.59
C PRO A 45 -2.86 8.03 21.89
N GLY A 46 -2.14 8.56 20.89
CA GLY A 46 -0.82 9.14 21.08
C GLY A 46 -0.84 10.37 21.98
N TRP A 47 -1.86 11.23 21.83
CA TRP A 47 -2.07 12.38 22.72
C TRP A 47 -2.38 11.92 24.16
N LEU A 48 -3.35 11.01 24.33
CA LEU A 48 -3.73 10.52 25.66
C LEU A 48 -2.57 9.83 26.39
N LEU A 49 -1.76 9.06 25.66
CA LEU A 49 -0.55 8.45 26.21
C LEU A 49 0.49 9.50 26.61
N ALA A 50 0.64 10.58 25.85
CA ALA A 50 1.56 11.65 26.17
C ALA A 50 1.18 12.35 27.49
N GLU A 51 -0.08 12.74 27.62
CA GLU A 51 -0.63 13.35 28.86
C GLU A 51 -0.48 12.43 30.06
N GLN A 52 -0.77 11.14 29.87
CA GLN A 52 -0.64 10.14 30.94
C GLN A 52 0.82 9.99 31.39
N VAL A 53 1.75 9.92 30.45
CA VAL A 53 3.19 9.79 30.75
C VAL A 53 3.70 11.05 31.43
N GLU A 54 3.33 12.23 30.95
CA GLU A 54 3.72 13.49 31.56
C GLU A 54 3.18 13.61 32.99
N SER A 55 1.92 13.21 33.23
CA SER A 55 1.31 13.23 34.56
C SER A 55 2.04 12.33 35.57
N TRP A 56 2.63 11.22 35.12
CA TRP A 56 3.35 10.28 35.98
C TRP A 56 4.81 10.63 36.18
N THR A 57 5.44 11.19 35.14
CA THR A 57 6.90 11.39 35.12
C THR A 57 7.31 12.84 35.37
N ALA A 58 6.36 13.79 35.30
CA ALA A 58 6.61 15.24 35.29
C ALA A 58 7.65 15.66 34.22
N GLN A 59 7.80 14.86 33.17
CA GLN A 59 8.79 15.02 32.11
C GLN A 59 8.08 15.24 30.76
N PRO A 60 7.93 16.49 30.29
CA PRO A 60 7.21 16.79 29.05
C PRO A 60 7.86 16.16 27.81
N VAL A 61 9.17 15.92 27.86
CA VAL A 61 9.92 15.27 26.76
C VAL A 61 9.47 13.82 26.54
N LEU A 62 9.13 13.08 27.61
CA LEU A 62 8.67 11.70 27.49
C LEU A 62 7.28 11.63 26.86
N GLY A 63 6.37 12.53 27.26
CA GLY A 63 5.07 12.67 26.62
C GLY A 63 5.20 12.97 25.13
N TRP A 64 6.10 13.90 24.77
CA TRP A 64 6.40 14.24 23.38
C TRP A 64 6.92 13.05 22.56
N LEU A 65 7.83 12.25 23.12
CA LEU A 65 8.35 11.04 22.47
C LEU A 65 7.26 9.97 22.27
N CYS A 66 6.35 9.82 23.23
CA CYS A 66 5.23 8.88 23.12
C CYS A 66 4.26 9.28 22.00
N SER A 67 3.86 10.55 21.93
CA SER A 67 3.01 11.07 20.84
C SER A 67 3.67 10.91 19.47
N SER A 68 4.96 11.27 19.38
CA SER A 68 5.74 11.16 18.14
C SER A 68 5.91 9.71 17.69
N GLY A 69 6.22 8.81 18.63
CA GLY A 69 6.36 7.38 18.38
C GLY A 69 5.04 6.74 17.94
N TRP A 70 3.92 7.14 18.54
CA TRP A 70 2.60 6.68 18.14
C TRP A 70 2.24 7.11 16.71
N THR A 71 2.51 8.37 16.38
CA THR A 71 2.28 8.90 15.02
C THR A 71 3.14 8.17 13.98
N ALA A 72 4.41 7.93 14.29
CA ALA A 72 5.30 7.12 13.44
C ALA A 72 4.79 5.69 13.24
N ALA A 73 4.29 5.04 14.30
CA ALA A 73 3.70 3.71 14.23
C ALA A 73 2.43 3.70 13.35
N ALA A 74 1.54 4.68 13.51
CA ALA A 74 0.35 4.84 12.68
C ALA A 74 0.72 4.98 11.20
N VAL A 75 1.70 5.83 10.87
CA VAL A 75 2.22 5.98 9.49
C VAL A 75 2.81 4.67 8.98
N ALA A 76 3.58 3.93 9.77
CA ALA A 76 4.16 2.64 9.37
C ALA A 76 3.10 1.59 9.01
N VAL A 77 1.96 1.63 9.69
CA VAL A 77 0.82 0.71 9.51
C VAL A 77 -0.07 1.16 8.34
N LEU A 78 -0.33 2.45 8.20
CA LEU A 78 -1.19 3.00 7.14
C LEU A 78 -0.47 3.09 5.79
N ALA A 79 0.82 3.42 5.77
CA ALA A 79 1.59 3.62 4.54
C ALA A 79 1.49 2.45 3.55
N PRO A 80 1.67 1.17 3.94
CA PRO A 80 1.56 0.04 3.01
C PRO A 80 0.17 -0.12 2.39
N ARG A 81 -0.90 0.32 3.07
CA ARG A 81 -2.28 0.23 2.56
C ARG A 81 -2.57 1.25 1.47
N VAL A 82 -1.75 2.29 1.41
CA VAL A 82 -1.94 3.48 0.58
C VAL A 82 -0.84 3.59 -0.49
N SER A 83 -0.06 2.52 -0.69
CA SER A 83 1.09 2.52 -1.59
C SER A 83 2.18 3.55 -1.19
N TYR A 84 2.36 3.83 0.11
CA TYR A 84 3.49 4.55 0.70
C TYR A 84 4.57 3.59 1.25
N ARG A 85 5.82 4.04 1.47
CA ARG A 85 6.91 3.17 1.94
C ARG A 85 6.85 3.15 3.47
N ARG A 86 7.15 2.01 4.09
CA ARG A 86 7.35 1.97 5.55
C ARG A 86 8.45 2.91 6.02
N ARG A 87 9.41 3.25 5.15
CA ARG A 87 10.46 4.24 5.42
C ARG A 87 9.92 5.64 5.70
N ASP A 88 8.73 5.95 5.21
CA ASP A 88 8.07 7.24 5.46
C ASP A 88 7.58 7.34 6.92
N ALA A 89 7.61 6.25 7.70
CA ALA A 89 7.36 6.27 9.14
C ALA A 89 8.37 7.13 9.91
N VAL A 90 9.61 7.26 9.41
CA VAL A 90 10.61 8.16 10.02
C VAL A 90 10.16 9.61 9.92
N LEU A 91 9.55 9.99 8.79
CA LEU A 91 8.93 11.30 8.62
C LEU A 91 7.69 11.47 9.50
N GLY A 92 7.00 10.36 9.80
CA GLY A 92 5.89 10.30 10.75
C GLY A 92 6.27 10.59 12.21
N ALA A 93 7.54 10.48 12.57
CA ALA A 93 8.03 10.82 13.92
C ALA A 93 8.18 12.32 14.14
N VAL A 94 8.23 13.12 13.07
CA VAL A 94 8.23 14.58 13.16
C VAL A 94 6.79 15.04 13.41
N PRO A 95 6.44 15.73 14.51
CA PRO A 95 5.05 15.92 14.92
C PRO A 95 4.14 16.53 13.84
N VAL A 96 4.53 17.69 13.31
CA VAL A 96 3.73 18.42 12.30
C VAL A 96 3.66 17.64 10.98
N LEU A 97 4.80 17.08 10.55
CA LEU A 97 4.87 16.30 9.32
C LEU A 97 4.10 14.97 9.45
N GLY A 98 4.12 14.36 10.63
CA GLY A 98 3.40 13.15 10.96
C GLY A 98 1.90 13.38 10.93
N TRP A 99 1.39 14.48 11.50
CA TRP A 99 -0.02 14.83 11.39
C TRP A 99 -0.45 15.06 9.94
N TYR A 100 0.36 15.78 9.16
CA TYR A 100 0.12 15.94 7.72
C TYR A 100 0.08 14.59 6.99
N LEU A 101 1.05 13.71 7.24
CA LEU A 101 1.09 12.37 6.63
C LEU A 101 -0.09 11.51 7.04
N VAL A 102 -0.49 11.53 8.31
CA VAL A 102 -1.67 10.80 8.80
C VAL A 102 -2.93 11.33 8.13
N CYS A 103 -3.11 12.65 7.98
CA CYS A 103 -4.22 13.24 7.23
C CYS A 103 -4.27 12.74 5.78
N VAL A 104 -3.15 12.80 5.06
CA VAL A 104 -3.07 12.35 3.67
C VAL A 104 -3.35 10.84 3.56
N LEU A 105 -2.76 10.04 4.46
CA LEU A 105 -2.97 8.59 4.50
C LEU A 105 -4.40 8.22 4.87
N ALA A 106 -5.04 8.95 5.79
CA ALA A 106 -6.42 8.75 6.20
C ALA A 106 -7.38 9.08 5.05
N TRP A 107 -7.15 10.20 4.36
CA TRP A 107 -7.91 10.58 3.16
C TRP A 107 -7.82 9.51 2.08
N ARG A 108 -6.61 9.03 1.80
CA ARG A 108 -6.40 7.95 0.83
C ARG A 108 -6.98 6.62 1.30
N ALA A 109 -6.86 6.27 2.58
CA ALA A 109 -7.48 5.05 3.11
C ALA A 109 -9.02 5.08 2.96
N ALA A 110 -9.64 6.25 3.06
CA ALA A 110 -11.09 6.43 2.88
C ALA A 110 -11.57 6.15 1.44
N LEU A 111 -10.69 6.29 0.44
CA LEU A 111 -10.97 6.02 -0.97
C LEU A 111 -10.91 4.52 -1.31
N LEU A 112 -10.30 3.67 -0.48
CA LEU A 112 -10.26 2.23 -0.73
C LEU A 112 -11.68 1.63 -0.78
N PRO A 113 -12.04 0.84 -1.82
CA PRO A 113 -11.16 0.11 -2.72
C PRO A 113 -10.83 0.80 -4.06
N LEU A 114 -11.46 1.94 -4.36
CA LEU A 114 -11.32 2.70 -5.61
C LEU A 114 -10.35 3.86 -5.40
N ARG A 115 -9.10 3.71 -5.85
CA ARG A 115 -8.08 4.75 -5.70
C ARG A 115 -7.89 5.55 -6.98
N ASP A 116 -7.60 6.83 -6.84
CA ASP A 116 -7.28 7.80 -7.87
C ASP A 116 -5.77 7.96 -8.10
N TRP A 117 -4.92 7.42 -7.22
CA TRP A 117 -3.47 7.43 -7.40
C TRP A 117 -2.93 6.18 -8.11
N GLU A 118 -1.85 6.36 -8.86
CA GLU A 118 -1.19 5.28 -9.59
C GLU A 118 -0.59 4.23 -8.62
N PRO A 119 -0.83 2.92 -8.86
CA PRO A 119 -0.18 1.84 -8.13
C PRO A 119 1.32 1.90 -8.34
N ARG A 120 2.09 1.53 -7.31
CA ARG A 120 3.52 1.37 -7.49
C ARG A 120 3.86 0.21 -8.45
N PRO A 121 5.05 0.23 -9.07
CA PRO A 121 5.51 -0.85 -9.96
C PRO A 121 5.45 -2.25 -9.32
N ASP A 122 5.76 -2.34 -8.03
CA ASP A 122 5.72 -3.58 -7.25
C ASP A 122 4.29 -4.02 -6.86
N GLU A 123 3.30 -3.16 -7.06
CA GLU A 123 1.88 -3.39 -6.79
C GLU A 123 1.03 -3.48 -8.05
N LEU A 124 1.61 -3.24 -9.23
CA LEU A 124 0.92 -3.33 -10.52
C LEU A 124 0.28 -4.70 -10.75
N TRP A 125 0.86 -5.79 -10.22
CA TRP A 125 0.27 -7.13 -10.30
C TRP A 125 -1.01 -7.32 -9.46
N ARG A 126 -1.24 -6.46 -8.46
CA ARG A 126 -2.48 -6.37 -7.64
C ARG A 126 -3.46 -5.33 -8.17
N ALA A 127 -2.99 -4.42 -9.01
CA ALA A 127 -3.81 -3.33 -9.52
C ALA A 127 -4.53 -3.77 -10.79
N ARG A 128 -5.85 -3.54 -10.86
CA ARG A 128 -6.57 -3.60 -12.12
C ARG A 128 -6.98 -2.20 -12.54
N TRP A 129 -6.64 -1.85 -13.77
CA TRP A 129 -7.28 -0.76 -14.47
C TRP A 129 -8.75 -1.14 -14.69
N LEU A 130 -9.71 -0.31 -14.30
CA LEU A 130 -11.12 -0.52 -14.62
C LEU A 130 -11.42 0.11 -15.99
N PRO A 131 -11.74 -0.67 -17.04
CA PRO A 131 -12.23 -0.12 -18.29
C PRO A 131 -13.75 0.17 -18.16
N GLY A 132 -14.14 1.43 -18.30
CA GLY A 132 -15.54 1.87 -18.34
C GLY A 132 -15.64 3.39 -18.19
N GLU A 133 -16.53 4.03 -18.94
CA GLU A 133 -16.68 5.50 -18.98
C GLU A 133 -16.98 6.11 -17.60
N GLU A 134 -17.65 5.37 -16.73
CA GLU A 134 -17.98 5.79 -15.36
C GLU A 134 -16.81 5.73 -14.37
N HIS A 135 -15.72 5.01 -14.70
CA HIS A 135 -14.57 4.76 -13.81
C HIS A 135 -13.21 5.11 -14.44
N LEU A 136 -13.22 5.93 -15.50
CA LEU A 136 -12.02 6.40 -16.19
C LEU A 136 -11.03 7.04 -15.19
N GLY A 137 -9.82 6.48 -15.10
CA GLY A 137 -8.74 6.98 -14.25
C GLY A 137 -8.66 6.37 -12.84
N LEU A 138 -9.58 5.48 -12.44
CA LEU A 138 -9.54 4.82 -11.14
C LEU A 138 -8.87 3.44 -11.21
N TRP A 139 -7.99 3.17 -10.25
CA TRP A 139 -7.36 1.88 -10.04
C TRP A 139 -8.06 1.09 -8.93
N ARG A 140 -8.31 -0.20 -9.14
CA ARG A 140 -8.77 -1.11 -8.07
C ARG A 140 -7.57 -1.72 -7.35
N ALA A 141 -7.58 -1.71 -6.02
CA ALA A 141 -6.61 -2.45 -5.21
C ALA A 141 -7.21 -3.81 -4.78
N ASP A 142 -6.83 -4.90 -5.46
CA ASP A 142 -7.20 -6.25 -5.02
C ASP A 142 -6.24 -6.71 -3.91
N SER A 143 -6.71 -6.68 -2.65
CA SER A 143 -5.95 -7.14 -1.48
C SER A 143 -5.96 -8.66 -1.29
N ARG A 144 -6.73 -9.41 -2.11
CA ARG A 144 -6.95 -10.86 -1.93
C ARG A 144 -6.02 -11.78 -2.72
N ARG A 145 -5.08 -11.25 -3.51
CA ARG A 145 -4.17 -12.10 -4.30
C ARG A 145 -2.80 -12.19 -3.64
N THR A 146 -2.37 -13.42 -3.39
CA THR A 146 -1.00 -13.78 -3.02
C THR A 146 -0.05 -13.32 -4.14
N PRO A 147 1.12 -12.74 -3.82
CA PRO A 147 2.11 -12.39 -4.83
C PRO A 147 2.42 -13.58 -5.72
N PRO A 148 2.56 -13.40 -7.05
CA PRO A 148 3.15 -14.43 -7.87
C PRO A 148 4.52 -14.72 -7.26
N ARG A 149 4.68 -15.94 -6.73
CA ARG A 149 5.91 -16.44 -6.13
C ARG A 149 7.01 -16.12 -7.12
N ARG A 150 7.87 -15.14 -6.81
CA ARG A 150 9.04 -14.76 -7.62
C ARG A 150 9.68 -16.08 -8.02
N ALA A 151 9.69 -16.39 -9.32
CA ALA A 151 10.31 -17.60 -9.82
C ALA A 151 11.72 -17.62 -9.21
N ALA A 152 11.99 -18.66 -8.42
CA ALA A 152 13.29 -18.82 -7.78
C ALA A 152 14.36 -18.62 -8.85
N PRO A 153 15.46 -17.90 -8.57
CA PRO A 153 16.53 -17.76 -9.53
C PRO A 153 16.88 -19.17 -9.99
N ARG A 154 16.64 -19.43 -11.27
CA ARG A 154 16.98 -20.68 -11.92
C ARG A 154 18.47 -20.82 -11.65
N ARG A 155 18.82 -21.68 -10.68
CA ARG A 155 20.20 -22.03 -10.34
C ARG A 155 20.69 -22.71 -11.59
N THR A 156 21.18 -21.92 -12.54
CA THR A 156 21.78 -22.39 -13.76
C THR A 156 22.90 -23.27 -13.29
N GLU A 157 22.68 -24.56 -13.46
CA GLU A 157 23.66 -25.61 -13.40
C GLU A 157 25.00 -25.05 -13.87
N ARG A 158 25.90 -24.80 -12.92
CA ARG A 158 27.32 -25.01 -13.16
C ARG A 158 27.44 -26.51 -13.40
N ARG A 159 27.08 -26.92 -14.62
CA ARG A 159 27.43 -28.19 -15.21
C ARG A 159 28.94 -28.21 -15.17
N THR A 160 29.42 -28.92 -14.18
CA THR A 160 30.80 -29.31 -13.98
C THR A 160 31.26 -29.91 -15.30
N GLU A 161 31.95 -29.12 -16.13
CA GLU A 161 32.78 -29.65 -17.20
C GLU A 161 33.88 -30.47 -16.52
N ARG A 162 33.56 -31.74 -16.31
CA ARG A 162 34.53 -32.79 -16.09
C ARG A 162 35.40 -32.86 -17.34
N ARG A 163 36.56 -32.23 -17.25
CA ARG A 163 37.71 -32.36 -18.14
C ARG A 163 38.04 -33.86 -18.32
N PRO A 164 37.97 -34.44 -19.52
CA PRO A 164 38.49 -35.79 -19.73
C PRO A 164 40.02 -35.72 -19.70
N LEU A 165 40.62 -36.42 -18.73
CA LEU A 165 42.04 -36.72 -18.72
C LEU A 165 42.33 -37.64 -19.92
N GLN A 166 42.97 -37.09 -20.96
CA GLN A 166 43.57 -37.89 -22.03
C GLN A 166 44.69 -38.74 -21.41
N ARG A 167 44.49 -40.07 -21.46
CA ARG A 167 45.53 -41.08 -21.26
C ARG A 167 46.52 -41.02 -22.42
N ARG A 168 47.81 -41.09 -22.08
CA ARG A 168 48.89 -41.51 -22.99
C ARG A 168 48.83 -43.02 -23.21
#